data_AF-A0A9E5AP22-F1
#
_entry.id   AF-A0A9E5AP22-F1
#
_cell.length_a   1.000
_cell.length_b   1.000
_cell.length_c   1.000
_cell.angle_alpha   90.00
_cell.angle_beta   90.00
_cell.angle_gamma   90.00
#
_symmetry.space_group_name_H-M   'P 1'
#
loop_
_entity.id
_entity.type
_entity.pdbx_description
1 polymer ?
#
loop_
_entity_poly.entity_id
_entity_poly.type
_entity_poly.pdbx_seq_one_letter_code
_entity_poly.pdbx_strand_id
1 'polypeptide(L)'
;MTFSGRKNIRCLSAIAGLLLFTAVGSPADQLQSFSSARLVENQQHDGDSFYVDVGDKQIHVRLYFVDCPESSTVEAQRMREQARYFGLTNATRVVHFGKEATKFVDQVLAKPFTVHTAFANAMGRSKGGRVYGFITTADGDDLATLLVQHGYARTYGIGRVTPQKISRDEMVGRLRDLEVAAMMKRTGIWAESDPDRIAELRGSQRHEDQELKDLQERTTAAETPTGPFDLNTATLEQLQTVKGIGPTLAASIVAARPFKSVDDLKKVKGVGSKNLEQFRSHFVVPEEKPKADEQKQEGAPK
;
A
#
# COMPACT_ATOMS: atom_id res chain seq x y z
N MET A 1 -63.77 -55.12 -23.97
CA MET A 1 -62.83 -55.45 -25.07
C MET A 1 -61.61 -54.55 -24.90
N THR A 2 -60.60 -54.93 -24.12
CA THR A 2 -59.39 -55.71 -24.47
C THR A 2 -58.50 -55.13 -25.58
N PHE A 3 -57.23 -54.92 -25.22
CA PHE A 3 -55.99 -54.83 -26.03
C PHE A 3 -55.85 -53.61 -26.97
N SER A 4 -54.67 -53.06 -27.30
CA SER A 4 -53.25 -53.12 -26.90
C SER A 4 -52.50 -52.32 -27.99
N GLY A 5 -51.44 -51.58 -27.66
CA GLY A 5 -50.63 -50.97 -28.72
C GLY A 5 -49.61 -49.93 -28.26
N ARG A 6 -48.54 -50.38 -27.60
CA ARG A 6 -47.31 -49.60 -27.39
C ARG A 6 -46.65 -49.25 -28.74
N LYS A 7 -46.17 -48.01 -28.88
CA LYS A 7 -44.97 -47.69 -29.67
C LYS A 7 -44.05 -46.79 -28.85
N ASN A 8 -42.87 -47.32 -28.56
CA ASN A 8 -41.76 -46.66 -27.88
C ASN A 8 -41.09 -45.65 -28.81
N ILE A 9 -40.95 -44.40 -28.39
CA ILE A 9 -39.92 -43.49 -28.91
C ILE A 9 -39.10 -43.02 -27.71
N ARG A 10 -37.86 -43.50 -27.64
CA ARG A 10 -36.85 -43.04 -26.68
C ARG A 10 -36.25 -41.74 -27.21
N CYS A 11 -36.66 -40.60 -26.65
CA CYS A 11 -35.88 -39.36 -26.75
C CYS A 11 -34.86 -39.34 -25.60
N LEU A 12 -33.59 -39.56 -25.93
CA LEU A 12 -32.48 -39.19 -25.04
C LEU A 12 -32.49 -37.66 -24.92
N SER A 13 -32.86 -37.14 -23.74
CA SER A 13 -32.59 -35.75 -23.37
C SER A 13 -31.24 -35.73 -22.65
N ALA A 14 -30.24 -35.11 -23.30
CA ALA A 14 -28.94 -34.85 -22.70
C ALA A 14 -29.08 -33.83 -21.57
N ILE A 15 -28.73 -34.22 -20.35
CA ILE A 15 -28.60 -33.32 -19.22
C ILE A 15 -27.29 -32.55 -19.41
N ALA A 16 -27.38 -31.32 -19.92
CA ALA A 16 -26.28 -30.37 -19.90
C ALA A 16 -26.10 -29.90 -18.45
N GLY A 17 -25.16 -30.51 -17.73
CA GLY A 17 -24.74 -30.07 -16.41
C GLY A 17 -24.08 -28.69 -16.52
N LEU A 18 -24.80 -27.65 -16.12
CA LEU A 18 -24.25 -26.32 -15.89
C LEU A 18 -23.37 -26.39 -14.64
N LEU A 19 -22.07 -26.61 -14.84
CA LEU A 19 -21.04 -26.42 -13.81
C LEU A 19 -21.02 -24.93 -13.43
N LEU A 20 -21.74 -24.57 -12.36
CA LEU A 20 -21.52 -23.31 -11.66
C LEU A 20 -20.10 -23.33 -11.11
N PHE A 21 -19.19 -22.63 -11.80
CA PHE A 21 -17.93 -22.21 -11.20
C PHE A 21 -18.27 -21.16 -10.12
N THR A 22 -18.44 -21.60 -8.88
CA THR A 22 -18.31 -20.67 -7.75
C THR A 22 -16.85 -20.26 -7.69
N ALA A 23 -16.57 -19.02 -8.11
CA ALA A 23 -15.28 -18.40 -7.86
C ALA A 23 -15.10 -18.32 -6.33
N VAL A 24 -14.36 -19.26 -5.76
CA VAL A 24 -13.93 -19.19 -4.38
C VAL A 24 -12.86 -18.10 -4.33
N GLY A 25 -13.29 -16.87 -4.05
CA GLY A 25 -12.35 -15.78 -3.74
C GLY A 25 -11.49 -16.19 -2.55
N SER A 26 -10.18 -15.95 -2.63
CA SER A 26 -9.26 -16.24 -1.53
C SER A 26 -9.73 -15.56 -0.23
N PRO A 27 -9.64 -16.24 0.93
CA PRO A 27 -10.09 -15.69 2.22
C PRO A 27 -9.35 -14.39 2.63
N ALA A 28 -8.19 -14.10 2.03
CA ALA A 28 -7.43 -12.87 2.25
C ALA A 28 -8.11 -11.61 1.69
N ASP A 29 -9.08 -11.73 0.77
CA ASP A 29 -9.82 -10.58 0.24
C ASP A 29 -11.12 -10.30 1.00
N GLN A 30 -11.60 -11.22 1.84
CA GLN A 30 -12.86 -11.05 2.55
C GLN A 30 -12.66 -10.43 3.94
N LEU A 31 -13.56 -9.53 4.33
CA LEU A 31 -13.56 -8.93 5.66
C LEU A 31 -13.99 -9.97 6.69
N GLN A 32 -13.13 -10.23 7.67
CA GLN A 32 -13.45 -10.98 8.89
C GLN A 32 -13.89 -10.01 9.97
N SER A 33 -14.82 -10.42 10.83
CA SER A 33 -15.41 -9.56 11.87
C SER A 33 -15.18 -10.14 13.27
N PHE A 34 -14.71 -9.31 14.19
CA PHE A 34 -14.41 -9.66 15.58
C PHE A 34 -15.24 -8.77 16.49
N SER A 35 -16.36 -9.29 17.01
CA SER A 35 -17.42 -8.49 17.64
C SER A 35 -17.19 -8.05 19.08
N SER A 36 -16.17 -8.62 19.74
CA SER A 36 -15.88 -8.38 21.16
C SER A 36 -14.49 -7.77 21.35
N ALA A 37 -14.03 -7.00 20.37
CA ALA A 37 -12.72 -6.39 20.39
C ALA A 37 -12.63 -5.30 21.46
N ARG A 38 -11.42 -5.10 22.00
CA ARG A 38 -11.11 -4.06 22.99
C ARG A 38 -9.81 -3.38 22.64
N LEU A 39 -9.66 -2.11 23.05
CA LEU A 39 -8.36 -1.43 23.00
C LEU A 39 -7.36 -2.14 23.93
N VAL A 40 -6.12 -2.27 23.50
CA VAL A 40 -5.04 -2.80 24.33
C VAL A 40 -4.54 -1.68 25.25
N GLU A 41 -4.57 -1.91 26.56
CA GLU A 41 -4.08 -0.93 27.52
C GLU A 41 -2.55 -0.79 27.48
N ASN A 42 -2.05 0.39 27.87
CA ASN A 42 -0.61 0.69 27.97
C ASN A 42 0.18 0.58 26.66
N GLN A 43 -0.49 0.63 25.51
CA GLN A 43 0.11 0.81 24.19
C GLN A 43 -0.12 2.23 23.69
N GLN A 44 0.78 2.74 22.86
CA GLN A 44 0.61 4.05 22.26
C GLN A 44 -0.44 3.97 21.14
N HIS A 45 -1.46 4.84 21.22
CA HIS A 45 -2.52 4.96 20.24
C HIS A 45 -2.50 6.33 19.56
N ASP A 46 -2.75 6.33 18.26
CA ASP A 46 -3.06 7.46 17.41
C ASP A 46 -4.55 7.43 17.05
N GLY A 47 -5.11 8.58 16.65
CA GLY A 47 -6.57 8.71 16.43
C GLY A 47 -7.13 7.78 15.35
N ASP A 48 -6.29 7.21 14.50
CA ASP A 48 -6.66 6.31 13.41
C ASP A 48 -5.77 5.06 13.32
N SER A 49 -4.78 4.90 14.20
CA SER A 49 -4.08 3.64 14.40
C SER A 49 -3.96 3.29 15.87
N PHE A 50 -4.30 2.05 16.24
CA PHE A 50 -4.28 1.63 17.64
C PHE A 50 -4.22 0.10 17.75
N TYR A 51 -3.79 -0.36 18.92
CA TYR A 51 -3.73 -1.78 19.22
C TYR A 51 -5.07 -2.26 19.75
N VAL A 52 -5.56 -3.36 19.17
CA VAL A 52 -6.81 -4.00 19.60
C VAL A 52 -6.56 -5.46 19.92
N ASP A 53 -7.18 -5.92 21.00
CA ASP A 53 -7.33 -7.32 21.35
C ASP A 53 -8.60 -7.85 20.69
N VAL A 54 -8.47 -8.87 19.84
CA VAL A 54 -9.60 -9.55 19.17
C VAL A 54 -9.85 -10.97 19.72
N GLY A 55 -9.31 -11.26 20.90
CA GLY A 55 -9.46 -12.51 21.65
C GLY A 55 -8.21 -13.39 21.58
N ASP A 56 -7.96 -14.01 20.44
CA ASP A 56 -6.84 -14.96 20.24
C ASP A 56 -5.50 -14.26 19.95
N LYS A 57 -5.54 -12.97 19.61
CA LYS A 57 -4.36 -12.17 19.26
C LYS A 57 -4.62 -10.67 19.44
N GLN A 58 -3.51 -9.94 19.56
CA GLN A 58 -3.49 -8.49 19.45
C GLN A 58 -3.06 -8.07 18.05
N ILE A 59 -3.72 -7.08 17.47
CA ILE A 59 -3.40 -6.53 16.15
C ILE A 59 -3.30 -5.01 16.21
N HIS A 60 -2.38 -4.43 15.42
CA HIS A 60 -2.30 -2.99 15.23
C HIS A 60 -3.17 -2.61 14.03
N VAL A 61 -4.33 -2.01 14.29
CA VAL A 61 -5.28 -1.58 13.26
C VAL A 61 -4.94 -0.19 12.78
N ARG A 62 -5.05 0.05 11.48
CA ARG A 62 -5.14 1.36 10.82
C ARG A 62 -6.53 1.50 10.21
N LEU A 63 -7.21 2.60 10.46
CA LEU A 63 -8.50 2.85 9.85
C LEU A 63 -8.38 3.00 8.32
N TYR A 64 -9.33 2.42 7.60
CA TYR A 64 -9.55 2.80 6.19
C TYR A 64 -10.15 4.22 6.12
N PHE A 65 -9.95 4.88 4.98
CA PHE A 65 -10.60 6.13 4.56
C PHE A 65 -10.30 7.42 5.33
N VAL A 66 -9.66 7.34 6.49
CA VAL A 66 -9.40 8.52 7.31
C VAL A 66 -7.93 8.64 7.71
N ASP A 67 -7.54 9.89 7.93
CA ASP A 67 -6.25 10.28 8.49
C ASP A 67 -6.46 11.30 9.61
N CYS A 68 -6.06 10.93 10.82
CA CYS A 68 -6.09 11.81 11.99
C CYS A 68 -4.84 12.70 12.02
N PRO A 69 -4.94 13.90 12.62
CA PRO A 69 -3.77 14.73 12.88
C PRO A 69 -2.72 13.97 13.70
N GLU A 70 -1.44 14.16 13.37
CA GLU A 70 -0.32 13.57 14.13
C GLU A 70 -0.41 13.93 15.60
N SER A 71 -0.19 12.96 16.50
CA SER A 71 -0.22 13.18 17.96
C SER A 71 1.17 13.39 18.58
N SER A 72 2.23 13.35 17.76
CA SER A 72 3.63 13.52 18.17
C SER A 72 4.37 14.55 17.31
N THR A 73 5.47 15.10 17.84
CA THR A 73 6.29 16.12 17.15
C THR A 73 7.41 15.54 16.29
N VAL A 74 7.49 14.22 16.14
CA VAL A 74 8.63 13.56 15.48
C VAL A 74 8.62 13.79 13.97
N GLU A 75 7.44 13.90 13.35
CA GLU A 75 7.27 13.99 11.90
C GLU A 75 6.93 15.42 11.45
N ALA A 76 7.91 16.32 11.55
CA ALA A 76 7.70 17.75 11.26
C ALA A 76 7.17 18.04 9.83
N GLN A 77 7.55 17.23 8.84
CA GLN A 77 7.01 17.36 7.47
C GLN A 77 5.52 17.04 7.43
N ARG A 78 5.12 15.93 8.04
CA ARG A 78 3.73 15.47 8.13
C ARG A 78 2.84 16.48 8.87
N MET A 79 3.36 17.07 9.95
CA MET A 79 2.68 18.15 10.65
C MET A 79 2.42 19.36 9.75
N ARG A 80 3.40 19.78 8.93
CA ARG A 80 3.21 20.90 8.00
C ARG A 80 2.18 20.57 6.91
N GLU A 81 2.24 19.37 6.36
CA GLU A 81 1.28 18.87 5.36
C GLU A 81 -0.15 18.92 5.93
N GLN A 82 -0.37 18.35 7.11
CA GLN A 82 -1.67 18.34 7.76
C GLN A 82 -2.12 19.74 8.17
N ALA A 83 -1.22 20.59 8.68
CA ALA A 83 -1.54 21.98 9.01
C ALA A 83 -2.05 22.74 7.77
N ARG A 84 -1.39 22.59 6.61
CA ARG A 84 -1.85 23.19 5.35
C ARG A 84 -3.21 22.63 4.93
N TYR A 85 -3.42 21.32 5.08
CA TYR A 85 -4.69 20.69 4.75
C TYR A 85 -5.85 21.28 5.58
N PHE A 86 -5.68 21.39 6.89
CA PHE A 86 -6.69 21.91 7.81
C PHE A 86 -6.73 23.44 7.89
N GLY A 87 -5.90 24.16 7.12
CA GLY A 87 -5.87 25.62 7.14
C GLY A 87 -5.31 26.20 8.43
N LEU A 88 -4.43 25.49 9.13
CA LEU A 88 -3.79 25.96 10.37
C LEU A 88 -2.55 26.79 10.04
N THR A 89 -2.44 27.95 10.67
CA THR A 89 -1.26 28.84 10.56
C THR A 89 -0.11 28.43 11.47
N ASN A 90 -0.42 27.65 12.53
CA ASN A 90 0.56 27.10 13.46
C ASN A 90 0.51 25.56 13.42
N ALA A 91 1.55 24.94 12.82
CA ALA A 91 1.62 23.49 12.66
C ALA A 91 1.67 22.71 13.99
N THR A 92 2.06 23.34 15.11
CA THR A 92 2.04 22.66 16.42
C THR A 92 0.62 22.35 16.91
N ARG A 93 -0.40 23.04 16.38
CA ARG A 93 -1.81 22.76 16.71
C ARG A 93 -2.28 21.40 16.18
N VAL A 94 -1.65 20.88 15.12
CA VAL A 94 -1.88 19.50 14.64
C VAL A 94 -1.72 18.50 15.79
N VAL A 95 -0.66 18.63 16.59
CA VAL A 95 -0.37 17.74 17.74
C VAL A 95 -1.41 17.85 18.84
N HIS A 96 -1.95 19.04 19.07
CA HIS A 96 -3.03 19.22 20.02
C HIS A 96 -4.28 18.45 19.57
N PHE A 97 -4.73 18.65 18.33
CA PHE A 97 -5.93 17.98 17.83
C PHE A 97 -5.72 16.48 17.58
N GLY A 98 -4.48 16.03 17.31
CA GLY A 98 -4.14 14.61 17.26
C GLY A 98 -4.32 13.93 18.61
N LYS A 99 -3.94 14.61 19.70
CA LYS A 99 -4.19 14.12 21.08
C LYS A 99 -5.68 14.13 21.43
N GLU A 100 -6.43 15.13 20.99
CA GLU A 100 -7.89 15.15 21.19
C GLU A 100 -8.58 14.04 20.39
N ALA A 101 -8.11 13.74 19.17
CA ALA A 101 -8.58 12.61 18.39
C ALA A 101 -8.30 11.27 19.10
N THR A 102 -7.10 11.07 19.66
CA THR A 102 -6.79 9.89 20.48
C THR A 102 -7.75 9.74 21.66
N LYS A 103 -7.99 10.82 22.42
CA LYS A 103 -8.94 10.79 23.55
C LYS A 103 -10.36 10.47 23.11
N PHE A 104 -10.79 11.01 21.97
CA PHE A 104 -12.10 10.73 21.40
C PHE A 104 -12.24 9.25 21.06
N VAL A 105 -11.23 8.64 20.45
CA VAL A 105 -11.20 7.19 20.19
C VAL A 105 -11.26 6.38 21.48
N ASP A 106 -10.43 6.72 22.48
CA ASP A 106 -10.42 6.03 23.78
C ASP A 106 -11.81 6.05 24.44
N GLN A 107 -12.52 7.17 24.33
CA GLN A 107 -13.89 7.31 24.85
C GLN A 107 -14.91 6.52 24.06
N VAL A 108 -14.92 6.64 22.72
CA VAL A 108 -15.88 5.97 21.84
C VAL A 108 -15.71 4.44 21.87
N LEU A 109 -14.48 3.97 22.09
CA LEU A 109 -14.13 2.55 22.14
C LEU A 109 -13.97 2.00 23.57
N ALA A 110 -14.46 2.70 24.58
CA ALA A 110 -14.39 2.26 25.98
C ALA A 110 -15.19 0.95 26.23
N LYS A 111 -16.24 0.71 25.43
CA LYS A 111 -17.02 -0.53 25.43
C LYS A 111 -16.53 -1.47 24.32
N PRO A 112 -16.77 -2.79 24.42
CA PRO A 112 -16.48 -3.73 23.33
C PRO A 112 -17.05 -3.24 22.00
N PHE A 113 -16.26 -3.37 20.95
CA PHE A 113 -16.62 -2.93 19.60
C PHE A 113 -16.31 -4.03 18.59
N THR A 114 -16.75 -3.84 17.34
CA THR A 114 -16.47 -4.78 16.26
C THR A 114 -15.35 -4.27 15.37
N VAL A 115 -14.32 -5.10 15.17
CA VAL A 115 -13.27 -4.88 14.16
C VAL A 115 -13.62 -5.66 12.89
N HIS A 116 -13.58 -5.01 11.73
CA HIS A 116 -13.68 -5.69 10.44
C HIS A 116 -12.37 -5.54 9.66
N THR A 117 -11.67 -6.63 9.37
CA THR A 117 -10.38 -6.58 8.64
C THR A 117 -10.22 -7.77 7.71
N ALA A 118 -9.53 -7.55 6.60
CA ALA A 118 -9.05 -8.61 5.70
C ALA A 118 -7.56 -8.89 5.91
N PHE A 119 -6.96 -8.37 6.98
CA PHE A 119 -5.54 -8.47 7.29
C PHE A 119 -4.60 -7.93 6.19
N ALA A 120 -5.10 -7.02 5.34
CA ALA A 120 -4.29 -6.33 4.35
C ALA A 120 -3.23 -5.48 5.06
N ASN A 121 -1.96 -5.68 4.70
CA ASN A 121 -0.83 -4.96 5.30
C ASN A 121 -0.94 -3.45 5.02
N ALA A 122 -0.92 -2.66 6.08
CA ALA A 122 -1.02 -1.20 6.04
C ALA A 122 0.33 -0.48 6.03
N MET A 123 1.44 -1.23 5.90
CA MET A 123 2.84 -0.79 5.94
C MET A 123 3.18 0.03 7.21
N GLY A 124 4.26 -0.30 7.90
CA GLY A 124 4.61 0.38 9.15
C GLY A 124 5.86 -0.17 9.82
N ARG A 125 6.40 0.59 10.80
CA ARG A 125 7.65 0.24 11.50
C ARG A 125 7.46 -0.78 12.63
N SER A 126 6.23 -1.19 12.96
CA SER A 126 5.94 -2.11 14.06
C SER A 126 6.37 -3.55 13.73
N LYS A 127 6.90 -4.25 14.74
CA LYS A 127 7.51 -5.60 14.63
C LYS A 127 6.51 -6.72 14.23
N GLY A 128 5.22 -6.42 14.09
CA GLY A 128 4.16 -7.34 13.66
C GLY A 128 3.35 -6.87 12.44
N GLY A 129 3.74 -5.75 11.81
CA GLY A 129 2.96 -5.10 10.77
C GLY A 129 1.69 -4.42 11.30
N ARG A 130 1.13 -3.53 10.49
CA ARG A 130 -0.16 -2.85 10.74
C ARG A 130 -1.17 -3.41 9.75
N VAL A 131 -2.42 -3.57 10.13
CA VAL A 131 -3.48 -4.05 9.22
C VAL A 131 -4.55 -3.00 9.06
N TYR A 132 -5.09 -2.85 7.85
CA TYR A 132 -6.23 -1.96 7.67
C TYR A 132 -7.52 -2.58 8.22
N GLY A 133 -8.38 -1.76 8.85
CA GLY A 133 -9.66 -2.21 9.40
C GLY A 133 -10.75 -1.14 9.41
N PHE A 134 -11.99 -1.60 9.48
CA PHE A 134 -13.15 -0.79 9.87
C PHE A 134 -13.49 -1.07 11.33
N ILE A 135 -14.02 -0.09 12.03
CA ILE A 135 -14.49 -0.23 13.40
C ILE A 135 -15.95 0.17 13.47
N THR A 136 -16.78 -0.76 13.93
CA THR A 136 -18.16 -0.49 14.32
C THR A 136 -18.21 -0.39 15.84
N THR A 137 -18.64 0.75 16.38
CA THR A 137 -18.70 1.02 17.82
C THR A 137 -19.74 0.14 18.52
N ALA A 138 -19.77 0.18 19.85
CA ALA A 138 -20.79 -0.52 20.64
C ALA A 138 -22.23 -0.06 20.32
N ASP A 139 -22.38 1.19 19.87
CA ASP A 139 -23.67 1.79 19.52
C ASP A 139 -24.04 1.54 18.04
N GLY A 140 -23.16 0.88 17.28
CA GLY A 140 -23.40 0.51 15.88
C GLY A 140 -22.88 1.51 14.85
N ASP A 141 -22.20 2.57 15.29
CA ASP A 141 -21.68 3.63 14.42
C ASP A 141 -20.33 3.24 13.79
N ASP A 142 -20.04 3.78 12.61
CA ASP A 142 -18.72 3.65 11.97
C ASP A 142 -17.75 4.69 12.56
N LEU A 143 -16.62 4.24 13.13
CA LEU A 143 -15.68 5.14 13.81
C LEU A 143 -15.05 6.18 12.86
N ALA A 144 -14.75 5.81 11.62
CA ALA A 144 -14.18 6.73 10.63
C ALA A 144 -15.15 7.88 10.33
N THR A 145 -16.44 7.57 10.19
CA THR A 145 -17.53 8.53 10.07
C THR A 145 -17.59 9.47 11.28
N LEU A 146 -17.56 8.92 12.50
CA LEU A 146 -17.58 9.73 13.73
C LEU A 146 -16.37 10.69 13.82
N LEU A 147 -15.17 10.20 13.51
CA LEU A 147 -13.95 11.01 13.53
C LEU A 147 -14.05 12.21 12.58
N VAL A 148 -14.51 11.99 11.35
CA VAL A 148 -14.68 13.08 10.36
C VAL A 148 -15.78 14.04 10.80
N GLN A 149 -16.93 13.51 11.24
CA GLN A 149 -18.07 14.31 11.70
C GLN A 149 -17.71 15.24 12.88
N HIS A 150 -16.85 14.79 13.79
CA HIS A 150 -16.39 15.59 14.91
C HIS A 150 -15.17 16.47 14.60
N GLY A 151 -14.64 16.42 13.37
CA GLY A 151 -13.48 17.21 12.94
C GLY A 151 -12.16 16.71 13.51
N TYR A 152 -12.04 15.41 13.76
CA TYR A 152 -10.81 14.77 14.24
C TYR A 152 -10.07 13.97 13.17
N ALA A 153 -10.62 13.87 11.96
CA ALA A 153 -9.94 13.28 10.81
C ALA A 153 -10.32 13.97 9.50
N ARG A 154 -9.45 13.82 8.50
CA ARG A 154 -9.74 14.13 7.09
C ARG A 154 -10.06 12.88 6.29
N THR A 155 -10.75 13.03 5.17
CA THR A 155 -10.97 11.93 4.21
C THR A 155 -9.68 11.65 3.44
N TYR A 156 -8.94 10.58 3.80
CA TYR A 156 -7.63 10.28 3.23
C TYR A 156 -7.23 8.80 3.38
N GLY A 157 -6.28 8.33 2.57
CA GLY A 157 -5.70 6.99 2.71
C GLY A 157 -6.40 5.91 1.89
N ILE A 158 -6.08 4.65 2.21
CA ILE A 158 -6.61 3.48 1.51
C ILE A 158 -8.06 3.26 1.90
N GLY A 159 -8.88 2.83 0.94
CA GLY A 159 -10.29 2.52 1.14
C GLY A 159 -10.71 1.35 0.28
N ARG A 160 -11.82 0.70 0.65
CA ARG A 160 -12.41 -0.47 -0.02
C ARG A 160 -13.91 -0.56 0.27
N VAL A 161 -14.61 -1.49 -0.36
CA VAL A 161 -16.03 -1.75 -0.04
C VAL A 161 -16.20 -2.01 1.47
N THR A 162 -17.14 -1.32 2.12
CA THR A 162 -17.36 -1.35 3.56
C THR A 162 -18.07 -2.65 4.02
N PRO A 163 -18.11 -2.95 5.33
CA PRO A 163 -18.90 -4.08 5.85
C PRO A 163 -20.38 -4.01 5.46
N GLN A 164 -20.95 -2.80 5.39
CA GLN A 164 -22.32 -2.50 4.97
C GLN A 164 -22.49 -2.47 3.44
N LYS A 165 -21.49 -2.96 2.68
CA LYS A 165 -21.50 -3.06 1.21
C LYS A 165 -21.57 -1.70 0.49
N ILE A 166 -21.16 -0.63 1.14
CA ILE A 166 -21.01 0.68 0.50
C ILE A 166 -19.75 0.65 -0.35
N SER A 167 -19.84 1.12 -1.60
CA SER A 167 -18.69 1.19 -2.50
C SER A 167 -17.63 2.17 -1.96
N ARG A 168 -16.38 1.99 -2.38
CA ARG A 168 -15.28 2.88 -1.97
C ARG A 168 -15.61 4.34 -2.31
N ASP A 169 -16.05 4.59 -3.54
CA ASP A 169 -16.25 5.96 -4.02
C ASP A 169 -17.45 6.62 -3.34
N GLU A 170 -18.51 5.88 -3.07
CA GLU A 170 -19.65 6.35 -2.28
C GLU A 170 -19.24 6.68 -0.84
N MET A 171 -18.44 5.83 -0.19
CA MET A 171 -17.95 6.10 1.17
C MET A 171 -17.05 7.35 1.20
N VAL A 172 -16.18 7.52 0.20
CA VAL A 172 -15.37 8.75 0.05
C VAL A 172 -16.27 9.98 -0.13
N GLY A 173 -17.34 9.88 -0.94
CA GLY A 173 -18.32 10.95 -1.10
C GLY A 173 -18.95 11.36 0.22
N ARG A 174 -19.48 10.39 0.98
CA ARG A 174 -20.09 10.62 2.30
C ARG A 174 -19.15 11.27 3.30
N LEU A 175 -17.91 10.79 3.39
CA LEU A 175 -16.92 11.36 4.31
C LEU A 175 -16.56 12.79 3.94
N ARG A 176 -16.45 13.11 2.63
CA ARG A 176 -16.23 14.49 2.17
C ARG A 176 -17.40 15.41 2.53
N ASP A 177 -18.64 14.95 2.41
CA ASP A 177 -19.81 15.73 2.81
C ASP A 177 -19.79 16.02 4.33
N LEU A 178 -19.43 15.00 5.14
CA LEU A 178 -19.26 15.17 6.59
C LEU A 178 -18.12 16.11 6.94
N GLU A 179 -17.02 16.06 6.20
CA GLU A 179 -15.88 16.95 6.37
C GLU A 179 -16.26 18.40 6.08
N VAL A 180 -17.02 18.66 5.00
CA VAL A 180 -17.60 19.98 4.71
C VAL A 180 -18.53 20.44 5.84
N ALA A 181 -19.37 19.54 6.36
CA ALA A 181 -20.25 19.87 7.48
C ALA A 181 -19.45 20.22 8.75
N ALA A 182 -18.38 19.48 9.06
CA ALA A 182 -17.50 19.75 10.19
C ALA A 182 -16.75 21.08 10.04
N MET A 183 -16.30 21.40 8.82
CA MET A 183 -15.72 22.71 8.48
C MET A 183 -16.70 23.85 8.74
N MET A 184 -17.93 23.75 8.22
CA MET A 184 -18.96 24.77 8.41
C MET A 184 -19.36 24.96 9.87
N LYS A 185 -19.39 23.86 10.64
CA LYS A 185 -19.69 23.88 12.09
C LYS A 185 -18.49 24.27 12.95
N ARG A 186 -17.29 24.37 12.35
CA ARG A 186 -16.02 24.64 13.06
C ARG A 186 -15.78 23.65 14.21
N THR A 187 -16.04 22.36 13.97
CA THR A 187 -15.83 21.30 14.98
C THR A 187 -14.42 20.72 14.91
N GLY A 188 -13.89 20.32 16.07
CA GLY A 188 -12.56 19.72 16.17
C GLY A 188 -11.47 20.64 15.62
N ILE A 189 -10.58 20.11 14.80
CA ILE A 189 -9.47 20.87 14.20
C ILE A 189 -9.94 22.04 13.34
N TRP A 190 -11.14 21.95 12.77
CA TRP A 190 -11.72 23.01 11.93
C TRP A 190 -12.11 24.27 12.73
N ALA A 191 -12.14 24.19 14.06
CA ALA A 191 -12.33 25.35 14.94
C ALA A 191 -11.26 26.42 14.72
N GLU A 192 -10.04 26.00 14.39
CA GLU A 192 -8.87 26.88 14.26
C GLU A 192 -8.43 27.11 12.81
N SER A 193 -9.19 26.61 11.85
CA SER A 193 -8.92 26.87 10.44
C SER A 193 -9.01 28.35 10.11
N ASP A 194 -8.07 28.82 9.30
CA ASP A 194 -8.10 30.11 8.64
C ASP A 194 -8.74 29.94 7.24
N PRO A 195 -10.01 30.36 7.06
CA PRO A 195 -10.73 30.16 5.79
C PRO A 195 -10.15 31.01 4.66
N ASP A 196 -9.51 32.15 4.96
CA ASP A 196 -8.94 33.03 3.95
C ASP A 196 -7.62 32.47 3.40
N ARG A 197 -6.93 31.64 4.19
CA ARG A 197 -5.63 31.06 3.83
C ARG A 197 -5.68 29.62 3.36
N ILE A 198 -6.78 28.89 3.57
CA ILE A 198 -6.85 27.46 3.24
C ILE A 198 -6.56 27.17 1.75
N ALA A 199 -6.98 28.05 0.85
CA ALA A 199 -6.72 27.91 -0.59
C ALA A 199 -5.22 28.09 -0.93
N GLU A 200 -4.58 29.11 -0.35
CA GLU A 200 -3.14 29.37 -0.46
C GLU A 200 -2.34 28.18 0.09
N LEU A 201 -2.62 27.79 1.34
CA LEU A 201 -1.92 26.72 2.05
C LEU A 201 -1.99 25.38 1.32
N ARG A 202 -3.19 24.99 0.87
CA ARG A 202 -3.37 23.77 0.06
C ARG A 202 -2.73 23.90 -1.33
N GLY A 203 -2.68 25.11 -1.88
CA GLY A 203 -1.94 25.41 -3.11
C GLY A 203 -0.45 25.17 -2.96
N SER A 204 0.16 25.68 -1.90
CA SER A 204 1.58 25.45 -1.59
C SER A 204 1.90 23.97 -1.40
N GLN A 205 1.03 23.20 -0.74
CA GLN A 205 1.23 21.75 -0.61
C GLN A 205 1.27 21.06 -1.97
N ARG A 206 0.31 21.37 -2.86
CA ARG A 206 0.28 20.77 -4.22
C ARG A 206 1.52 21.12 -5.04
N HIS A 207 2.03 22.34 -4.87
CA HIS A 207 3.26 22.75 -5.55
C HIS A 207 4.47 21.94 -5.06
N GLU A 208 4.64 21.83 -3.73
CA GLU A 208 5.70 21.03 -3.12
C GLU A 208 5.62 19.55 -3.55
N ASP A 209 4.42 18.97 -3.58
CA ASP A 209 4.19 17.58 -4.05
C ASP A 209 4.62 17.39 -5.51
N GLN A 210 4.32 18.38 -6.38
CA GLN A 210 4.72 18.34 -7.79
C GLN A 210 6.24 18.46 -7.95
N GLU A 211 6.89 19.38 -7.21
CA GLU A 211 8.36 19.51 -7.23
C GLU A 211 9.04 18.22 -6.76
N LEU A 212 8.53 17.59 -5.71
CA LEU A 212 9.08 16.34 -5.18
C LEU A 212 8.93 15.19 -6.18
N LYS A 213 7.78 15.12 -6.86
CA LYS A 213 7.54 14.15 -7.94
C LYS A 213 8.51 14.37 -9.10
N ASP A 214 8.70 15.60 -9.55
CA ASP A 214 9.62 15.91 -10.64
C ASP A 214 11.08 15.56 -10.27
N LEU A 215 11.48 15.80 -9.02
CA LEU A 215 12.80 15.41 -8.51
C LEU A 215 12.97 13.88 -8.47
N GLN A 216 11.95 13.15 -8.05
CA GLN A 216 11.96 11.69 -8.06
C GLN A 216 12.08 11.16 -9.50
N GLU A 217 11.27 11.67 -10.43
CA GLU A 217 11.33 11.27 -11.83
C GLU A 217 12.71 11.57 -12.46
N ARG A 218 13.31 12.74 -12.15
CA ARG A 218 14.67 13.08 -12.59
C ARG A 218 15.74 12.18 -11.97
N THR A 219 15.62 11.85 -10.69
CA THR A 219 16.55 10.96 -10.00
C THR A 219 16.46 9.56 -10.59
N THR A 220 15.25 9.02 -10.76
CA THR A 220 15.04 7.72 -11.41
C THR A 220 15.54 7.72 -12.86
N ALA A 221 15.34 8.80 -13.61
CA ALA A 221 15.87 8.92 -14.97
C ALA A 221 17.41 9.01 -15.00
N ALA A 222 18.04 9.71 -14.06
CA ALA A 222 19.50 9.79 -13.95
C ALA A 222 20.14 8.47 -13.47
N GLU A 223 19.43 7.72 -12.63
CA GLU A 223 19.86 6.38 -12.17
C GLU A 223 19.54 5.28 -13.17
N THR A 224 18.69 5.54 -14.17
CA THR A 224 18.48 4.62 -15.30
C THR A 224 19.71 4.72 -16.20
N PRO A 225 20.58 3.69 -16.27
CA PRO A 225 21.81 3.81 -17.03
C PRO A 225 21.47 3.99 -18.52
N THR A 226 21.97 5.09 -19.08
CA THR A 226 21.78 5.48 -20.49
C THR A 226 22.72 4.71 -21.43
N GLY A 227 23.14 3.50 -21.03
CA GLY A 227 24.11 2.68 -21.75
C GLY A 227 23.91 1.20 -21.44
N PRO A 228 24.55 0.32 -22.23
CA PRO A 228 24.44 -1.11 -22.02
C PRO A 228 25.02 -1.52 -20.66
N PHE A 229 24.31 -2.39 -19.93
CA PHE A 229 24.77 -2.96 -18.68
C PHE A 229 25.92 -3.95 -18.91
N ASP A 230 26.90 -4.00 -18.02
CA ASP A 230 27.87 -5.08 -18.03
C ASP A 230 27.22 -6.39 -17.56
N LEU A 231 27.20 -7.40 -18.42
CA LEU A 231 26.57 -8.70 -18.12
C LEU A 231 27.15 -9.40 -16.89
N ASN A 232 28.42 -9.16 -16.59
CA ASN A 232 29.12 -9.81 -15.49
C ASN A 232 28.91 -9.13 -14.15
N THR A 233 28.51 -7.85 -14.13
CA THR A 233 28.36 -7.05 -12.91
C THR A 233 26.95 -6.52 -12.67
N ALA A 234 26.07 -6.54 -13.68
CA ALA A 234 24.70 -6.03 -13.56
C ALA A 234 23.96 -6.67 -12.37
N THR A 235 23.19 -5.88 -11.62
CA THR A 235 22.35 -6.42 -10.55
C THR A 235 21.13 -7.15 -11.11
N LEU A 236 20.47 -7.93 -10.27
CA LEU A 236 19.23 -8.61 -10.63
C LEU A 236 18.12 -7.60 -10.98
N GLU A 237 18.07 -6.43 -10.32
CA GLU A 237 17.12 -5.37 -10.71
C GLU A 237 17.49 -4.76 -12.06
N GLN A 238 18.77 -4.47 -12.29
CA GLN A 238 19.26 -3.91 -13.55
C GLN A 238 18.95 -4.82 -14.75
N LEU A 239 19.16 -6.14 -14.62
CA LEU A 239 18.78 -7.11 -15.65
C LEU A 239 17.27 -7.08 -15.96
N GLN A 240 16.44 -6.92 -14.93
CA GLN A 240 14.97 -6.90 -15.07
C GLN A 240 14.43 -5.60 -15.68
N THR A 241 15.25 -4.54 -15.77
CA THR A 241 14.85 -3.32 -16.50
C THR A 241 14.78 -3.55 -18.01
N VAL A 242 15.42 -4.61 -18.53
CA VAL A 242 15.41 -4.95 -19.96
C VAL A 242 14.15 -5.76 -20.30
N LYS A 243 13.31 -5.21 -21.18
CA LYS A 243 12.07 -5.85 -21.65
C LYS A 243 12.34 -7.28 -22.14
N GLY A 244 11.64 -8.26 -21.57
CA GLY A 244 11.82 -9.68 -21.90
C GLY A 244 12.70 -10.45 -20.91
N ILE A 245 13.31 -9.77 -19.93
CA ILE A 245 14.02 -10.39 -18.81
C ILE A 245 13.16 -10.28 -17.55
N GLY A 246 12.45 -11.37 -17.21
CA GLY A 246 11.75 -11.50 -15.93
C GLY A 246 12.65 -12.04 -14.81
N PRO A 247 12.16 -12.12 -13.57
CA PRO A 247 12.94 -12.55 -12.40
C PRO A 247 13.67 -13.89 -12.59
N THR A 248 13.01 -14.87 -13.19
CA THR A 248 13.57 -16.21 -13.45
C THR A 248 14.72 -16.17 -14.45
N LEU A 249 14.60 -15.37 -15.51
CA LEU A 249 15.65 -15.22 -16.50
C LEU A 249 16.83 -14.41 -15.95
N ALA A 250 16.55 -13.33 -15.21
CA ALA A 250 17.58 -12.54 -14.53
C ALA A 250 18.41 -13.40 -13.58
N ALA A 251 17.76 -14.22 -12.74
CA ALA A 251 18.46 -15.16 -11.86
C ALA A 251 19.31 -16.18 -12.64
N SER A 252 18.80 -16.67 -13.78
CA SER A 252 19.53 -17.60 -14.65
C SER A 252 20.75 -16.96 -15.31
N ILE A 253 20.66 -15.67 -15.68
CA ILE A 253 21.78 -14.89 -16.23
C ILE A 253 22.86 -14.69 -15.15
N VAL A 254 22.48 -14.32 -13.93
CA VAL A 254 23.42 -14.16 -12.81
C VAL A 254 24.13 -15.48 -12.50
N ALA A 255 23.39 -16.60 -12.48
CA ALA A 255 23.94 -17.93 -12.20
C ALA A 255 24.88 -18.44 -13.29
N ALA A 256 24.77 -17.94 -14.53
CA ALA A 256 25.57 -18.35 -15.66
C ALA A 256 26.85 -17.51 -15.89
N ARG A 257 27.13 -16.54 -15.01
CA ARG A 257 28.36 -15.74 -15.06
C ARG A 257 29.62 -16.60 -14.82
N PRO A 258 30.77 -16.23 -15.39
CA PRO A 258 31.01 -15.07 -16.26
C PRO A 258 30.74 -15.34 -17.76
N PHE A 259 30.33 -14.30 -18.47
CA PHE A 259 30.18 -14.25 -19.92
C PHE A 259 31.42 -13.62 -20.57
N LYS A 260 31.83 -14.12 -21.74
CA LYS A 260 32.95 -13.56 -22.53
C LYS A 260 32.48 -12.63 -23.63
N SER A 261 31.23 -12.78 -24.05
CA SER A 261 30.58 -11.94 -25.04
C SER A 261 29.07 -11.91 -24.78
N VAL A 262 28.36 -10.92 -25.34
CA VAL A 262 26.90 -10.87 -25.25
C VAL A 262 26.23 -12.09 -25.89
N ASP A 263 26.85 -12.67 -26.92
CA ASP A 263 26.36 -13.86 -27.61
C ASP A 263 26.34 -15.13 -26.72
N ASP A 264 27.12 -15.14 -25.63
CA ASP A 264 27.10 -16.23 -24.65
C ASP A 264 25.77 -16.35 -23.91
N LEU A 265 24.92 -15.31 -23.94
CA LEU A 265 23.57 -15.36 -23.36
C LEU A 265 22.71 -16.49 -23.96
N LYS A 266 22.98 -16.95 -25.19
CA LYS A 266 22.31 -18.14 -25.78
C LYS A 266 22.45 -19.41 -24.94
N LYS A 267 23.47 -19.49 -24.08
CA LYS A 267 23.70 -20.62 -23.17
C LYS A 267 22.72 -20.61 -22.00
N VAL A 268 22.09 -19.47 -21.71
CA VAL A 268 21.11 -19.32 -20.64
C VAL A 268 19.76 -19.85 -21.12
N LYS A 269 19.22 -20.84 -20.39
CA LYS A 269 17.91 -21.43 -20.67
C LYS A 269 16.83 -20.34 -20.65
N GLY A 270 16.14 -20.16 -21.78
CA GLY A 270 15.11 -19.11 -21.96
C GLY A 270 15.54 -17.94 -22.85
N VAL A 271 16.82 -17.89 -23.27
CA VAL A 271 17.29 -16.91 -24.27
C VAL A 271 17.36 -17.57 -25.66
N GLY A 272 16.32 -17.33 -26.48
CA GLY A 272 16.33 -17.68 -27.90
C GLY A 272 16.98 -16.59 -28.77
N SER A 273 17.22 -16.88 -30.06
CA SER A 273 17.84 -15.93 -31.00
C SER A 273 17.11 -14.58 -31.07
N LYS A 274 15.77 -14.59 -31.03
CA LYS A 274 14.93 -13.38 -31.01
C LYS A 274 15.17 -12.52 -29.75
N ASN A 275 15.31 -13.17 -28.60
CA ASN A 275 15.62 -12.48 -27.34
C ASN A 275 17.06 -11.96 -27.35
N LEU A 276 18.00 -12.74 -27.89
CA LEU A 276 19.41 -12.32 -27.99
C LEU A 276 19.55 -11.04 -28.83
N GLU A 277 18.92 -11.00 -30.00
CA GLU A 277 18.96 -9.80 -30.86
C GLU A 277 18.44 -8.56 -30.14
N GLN A 278 17.37 -8.72 -29.36
CA GLN A 278 16.84 -7.65 -28.53
C GLN A 278 17.80 -7.24 -27.41
N PHE A 279 18.51 -8.19 -26.79
CA PHE A 279 19.40 -7.94 -25.66
C PHE A 279 20.74 -7.30 -26.04
N ARG A 280 21.18 -7.44 -27.30
CA ARG A 280 22.48 -6.92 -27.77
C ARG A 280 22.68 -5.41 -27.60
N SER A 281 21.62 -4.61 -27.66
CA SER A 281 21.71 -3.16 -27.43
C SER A 281 21.72 -2.76 -25.96
N HIS A 282 21.42 -3.70 -25.05
CA HIS A 282 21.28 -3.43 -23.61
C HIS A 282 22.45 -3.94 -22.79
N PHE A 283 23.40 -4.65 -23.40
CA PHE A 283 24.46 -5.34 -22.68
C PHE A 283 25.83 -5.20 -23.33
N VAL A 284 26.86 -5.16 -22.51
CA VAL A 284 28.27 -5.24 -22.89
C VAL A 284 28.99 -6.27 -22.02
N VAL A 285 30.12 -6.74 -22.51
CA VAL A 285 31.13 -7.44 -21.70
C VAL A 285 32.41 -6.62 -21.90
N PRO A 286 32.83 -5.80 -20.92
CA PRO A 286 34.07 -5.06 -21.03
C PRO A 286 35.24 -6.02 -21.18
N GLU A 287 36.21 -5.72 -22.06
CA GLU A 287 37.45 -6.50 -22.11
C GLU A 287 38.17 -6.39 -20.76
N GLU A 288 38.59 -7.54 -20.20
CA GLU A 288 39.46 -7.57 -19.03
C GLU A 288 40.73 -6.79 -19.36
N LYS A 289 40.89 -5.58 -18.78
CA LYS A 289 42.22 -4.96 -18.73
C LYS A 289 43.11 -5.90 -17.90
N PRO A 290 44.27 -6.33 -18.41
CA PRO A 290 45.16 -7.20 -17.66
C PRO A 290 45.50 -6.55 -16.33
N LYS A 291 45.31 -7.29 -15.23
CA LYS A 291 45.75 -6.88 -13.89
C LYS A 291 47.27 -6.65 -13.98
N ALA A 292 47.71 -5.44 -13.63
CA ALA A 292 49.13 -5.17 -13.46
C ALA A 292 49.69 -6.12 -12.40
N ASP A 293 50.71 -6.88 -12.78
CA ASP A 293 51.38 -7.85 -11.91
C ASP A 293 51.82 -7.21 -10.59
N GLU A 294 51.31 -7.74 -9.48
CA GLU A 294 51.91 -7.57 -8.16
C GLU A 294 53.31 -8.21 -8.18
N GLN A 295 54.33 -7.40 -8.44
CA GLN A 295 55.70 -7.79 -8.18
C GLN A 295 55.88 -7.99 -6.68
N LYS A 296 55.99 -9.27 -6.30
CA LYS A 296 56.68 -9.71 -5.08
C LYS A 296 58.06 -9.02 -5.00
N GLN A 297 58.30 -8.28 -3.92
CA GLN A 297 59.65 -8.10 -3.40
C GLN A 297 59.72 -8.68 -1.99
N GLU A 298 60.40 -9.82 -1.93
CA GLU A 298 60.94 -10.48 -0.77
C GLU A 298 62.40 -10.01 -0.61
N GLY A 299 62.82 -9.63 0.59
CA GLY A 299 64.25 -9.61 0.98
C GLY A 299 64.92 -8.26 1.28
N ALA A 300 65.15 -8.03 2.58
CA ALA A 300 66.04 -7.07 3.27
C ALA A 300 67.54 -7.16 2.81
N PRO A 301 68.57 -6.39 3.29
CA PRO A 301 68.69 -5.76 4.62
C PRO A 301 69.52 -4.46 4.78
N LYS A 302 69.53 -4.00 6.05
CA LYS A 302 70.36 -2.99 6.75
C LYS A 302 69.89 -1.54 6.70
#